data_AF-A0A6M4ZYM6-F1
#
_entry.id   AF-A0A6M4ZYM6-F1
#
_cell.length_a   1.000
_cell.length_b   1.000
_cell.length_c   1.000
_cell.angle_alpha   90.00
_cell.angle_beta   90.00
_cell.angle_gamma   90.00
#
_symmetry.space_group_name_H-M   'P 1'
#
loop_
_entity.id
_entity.type
_entity.pdbx_description
1 polymer ?
#
loop_
_entity_poly.entity_id
_entity_poly.type
_entity_poly.pdbx_seq_one_letter_code
_entity_poly.pdbx_strand_id
1 'polypeptide(L)'
;MISSFTDLPLTVQEYAELSMSGSTGERSFADIITSIRYWVIHSITIPSLFIAGWLFVSTGLAYDVFGSPRPNEYFTESRQGIPLITGRFDSLEQLDEFSRSF
;
A
#
# COMPACT_ATOMS: atom_id res chain seq x y z
N MET A 1 58.07 -18.53 13.44
CA MET A 1 57.72 -18.10 14.81
C MET A 1 56.21 -17.90 14.82
N ILE A 2 55.49 -18.89 15.34
CA ILE A 2 54.02 -18.98 15.28
C ILE A 2 53.55 -18.62 16.68
N SER A 3 52.90 -17.46 16.87
CA SER A 3 52.28 -17.12 18.15
C SER A 3 50.82 -17.59 18.13
N SER A 4 50.57 -18.70 18.81
CA SER A 4 49.26 -19.12 19.27
C SER A 4 48.71 -18.05 20.24
N PHE A 5 47.94 -17.10 19.70
CA PHE A 5 47.15 -16.19 20.52
C PHE A 5 45.87 -16.92 20.91
N THR A 6 45.77 -17.19 22.20
CA THR A 6 44.70 -17.88 22.89
C THR A 6 43.36 -17.15 22.73
N ASP A 7 42.32 -17.88 22.33
CA ASP A 7 40.93 -17.44 22.41
C ASP A 7 40.59 -17.13 23.87
N LEU A 8 40.45 -15.84 24.19
CA LEU A 8 39.98 -15.35 25.48
C LEU A 8 38.48 -15.66 25.59
N PRO A 9 37.96 -16.19 26.72
CA PRO A 9 36.51 -16.33 26.88
C PRO A 9 35.89 -14.93 26.86
N LEU A 10 34.97 -14.69 25.92
CA LEU A 10 34.25 -13.43 25.81
C LEU A 10 33.55 -13.15 27.15
N THR A 11 33.52 -11.89 27.56
CA THR A 11 32.85 -11.53 28.82
C THR A 11 31.33 -11.61 28.66
N VAL A 12 30.58 -11.77 29.75
CA VAL A 12 29.11 -11.81 29.72
C VAL A 12 28.52 -10.55 29.07
N GLN A 13 29.17 -9.38 29.27
CA GLN A 13 28.81 -8.15 28.58
C GLN A 13 29.02 -8.26 27.06
N GLU A 14 30.12 -8.84 26.61
CA GLU A 14 30.45 -8.99 25.19
C GLU A 14 29.56 -10.02 24.48
N TYR A 15 29.17 -11.11 25.18
CA TYR A 15 28.14 -12.03 24.70
C TYR A 15 26.76 -11.36 24.60
N ALA A 16 26.41 -10.51 25.58
CA ALA A 16 25.18 -9.73 25.54
C ALA A 16 25.20 -8.72 24.38
N GLU A 17 26.31 -8.00 24.17
CA GLU A 17 26.48 -7.08 23.04
C GLU A 17 26.47 -7.79 21.69
N LEU A 18 27.11 -8.97 21.56
CA LEU A 18 27.02 -9.81 20.35
C LEU A 18 25.60 -10.31 20.10
N SER A 19 24.83 -10.64 21.15
CA SER A 19 23.42 -11.06 21.03
C SER A 19 22.49 -9.89 20.66
N MET A 20 22.84 -8.66 21.05
CA MET A 20 22.10 -7.44 20.74
C MET A 20 22.52 -6.83 19.39
N SER A 21 23.72 -7.14 18.89
CA SER A 21 24.30 -6.63 17.64
C SER A 21 23.50 -6.97 16.37
N GLY A 22 22.52 -7.88 16.45
CA GLY A 22 21.62 -8.22 15.34
C GLY A 22 20.17 -7.80 15.53
N SER A 23 19.84 -7.13 16.65
CA SER A 23 18.48 -6.71 16.99
C SER A 23 18.33 -5.21 16.83
N THR A 24 17.48 -4.78 15.91
CA THR A 24 17.15 -3.37 15.65
C THR A 24 16.26 -2.75 16.75
N GLY A 25 15.88 -3.54 17.77
CA GLY A 25 15.16 -3.07 18.96
C GLY A 25 13.64 -3.09 18.84
N GLU A 26 13.08 -3.38 17.66
CA GLU A 26 11.64 -3.58 17.51
C GLU A 26 11.20 -4.95 18.06
N ARG A 27 9.91 -5.03 18.42
CA ARG A 27 9.29 -6.29 18.79
C ARG A 27 9.21 -7.21 17.57
N SER A 28 9.55 -8.49 17.74
CA SER A 28 9.49 -9.47 16.65
C SER A 28 8.06 -9.59 16.09
N PHE A 29 7.94 -9.78 14.77
CA PHE A 29 6.62 -9.96 14.14
C PHE A 29 5.87 -11.18 14.67
N ALA A 30 6.57 -12.27 14.96
CA ALA A 30 5.99 -13.48 15.54
C ALA A 30 5.31 -13.17 16.89
N ASP A 31 5.93 -12.36 17.75
CA ASP A 31 5.34 -11.94 19.02
C ASP A 31 4.14 -10.99 18.83
N ILE A 32 4.15 -10.20 17.77
CA ILE A 32 3.05 -9.28 17.44
C ILE A 32 1.82 -10.08 17.01
N ILE A 33 1.94 -10.95 16.01
CA ILE A 33 0.80 -11.69 15.44
C ILE A 33 0.25 -12.79 16.37
N THR A 34 1.02 -13.26 17.34
CA THR A 34 0.54 -14.22 18.36
C THR A 34 -0.09 -13.53 19.56
N SER A 35 0.02 -12.20 19.67
CA SER A 35 -0.51 -11.45 20.81
C SER A 35 -2.02 -11.28 20.74
N ILE A 36 -2.73 -11.59 21.84
CA ILE A 36 -4.17 -11.35 21.96
C ILE A 36 -4.51 -9.86 21.76
N ARG A 37 -3.73 -8.94 22.33
CA ARG A 37 -3.95 -7.49 22.19
C ARG A 37 -3.92 -7.05 20.73
N TYR A 38 -3.01 -7.62 19.94
CA TYR A 38 -2.92 -7.32 18.51
C TYR A 38 -4.23 -7.70 17.81
N TRP A 39 -4.75 -8.90 18.06
CA TRP A 39 -6.02 -9.35 17.48
C TRP A 39 -7.25 -8.63 18.01
N VAL A 40 -7.30 -8.24 19.28
CA VAL A 40 -8.42 -7.43 19.82
C VAL A 40 -8.58 -6.13 19.04
N ILE A 41 -7.46 -5.49 18.64
CA ILE A 41 -7.50 -4.26 17.84
C ILE A 41 -7.75 -4.58 16.36
N HIS A 42 -6.97 -5.51 15.79
CA HIS A 42 -6.96 -5.77 14.35
C HIS A 42 -8.17 -6.55 13.86
N SER A 43 -8.90 -7.24 14.74
CA SER A 43 -10.19 -7.85 14.40
C SER A 43 -11.28 -6.81 14.09
N ILE A 44 -11.09 -5.55 14.49
CA ILE A 44 -12.01 -4.45 14.16
C ILE A 44 -11.41 -3.60 13.05
N THR A 45 -10.15 -3.18 13.17
CA THR A 45 -9.55 -2.25 12.20
C THR A 45 -9.36 -2.87 10.81
N ILE A 46 -8.99 -4.16 10.71
CA ILE A 46 -8.80 -4.82 9.40
C ILE A 46 -10.14 -4.96 8.66
N PRO A 47 -11.21 -5.56 9.25
CA PRO A 47 -12.50 -5.62 8.55
C PRO A 47 -13.08 -4.24 8.24
N SER A 48 -12.86 -3.25 9.11
CA SER A 48 -13.33 -1.87 8.87
C SER A 48 -12.67 -1.25 7.64
N LEU A 49 -11.34 -1.37 7.50
CA LEU A 49 -10.62 -0.91 6.32
C LEU A 49 -11.04 -1.67 5.06
N PHE A 50 -11.28 -2.98 5.18
CA PHE A 50 -11.77 -3.79 4.07
C PHE A 50 -13.14 -3.31 3.57
N ILE A 51 -14.09 -3.08 4.48
CA ILE A 51 -15.42 -2.57 4.13
C ILE A 51 -15.33 -1.14 3.58
N ALA A 52 -14.46 -0.29 4.13
CA ALA A 52 -14.25 1.05 3.59
C ALA A 52 -13.74 1.01 2.13
N GLY A 53 -12.76 0.16 1.84
CA GLY A 53 -12.26 -0.05 0.47
C GLY A 53 -13.33 -0.65 -0.46
N TRP A 54 -14.14 -1.58 0.04
CA TRP A 54 -15.27 -2.13 -0.71
C TRP A 54 -16.27 -1.03 -1.07
N LEU A 55 -16.71 -0.23 -0.08
CA LEU A 55 -17.66 0.86 -0.29
C LEU A 55 -17.12 1.91 -1.24
N PHE A 56 -15.82 2.22 -1.17
CA PHE A 56 -15.17 3.15 -2.08
C PHE A 56 -15.36 2.77 -3.56
N VAL A 57 -15.31 1.48 -3.88
CA VAL A 57 -15.55 0.98 -5.23
C VAL A 57 -17.04 0.80 -5.51
N SER A 58 -17.79 0.17 -4.59
CA SER A 58 -19.17 -0.23 -4.82
C SER A 58 -20.15 0.95 -4.91
N THR A 59 -19.83 2.08 -4.27
CA THR A 59 -20.63 3.32 -4.36
C THR A 59 -20.40 4.09 -5.65
N GLY A 60 -19.37 3.73 -6.43
CA GLY A 60 -18.97 4.46 -7.63
C GLY A 60 -17.96 5.58 -7.38
N LEU A 61 -17.65 5.91 -6.12
CA LEU A 61 -16.75 7.01 -5.75
C LEU A 61 -15.36 6.88 -6.37
N ALA A 62 -14.84 5.66 -6.52
CA ALA A 62 -13.56 5.43 -7.20
C ALA A 62 -13.54 5.92 -8.65
N TYR A 63 -14.65 5.75 -9.40
CA TYR A 63 -14.75 6.21 -10.78
C TYR A 63 -14.76 7.74 -10.82
N ASP A 64 -15.50 8.36 -9.91
CA ASP A 64 -15.65 9.82 -9.85
C ASP A 64 -14.35 10.52 -9.38
N VAL A 65 -13.63 9.95 -8.40
CA VAL A 65 -12.37 10.52 -7.86
C VAL A 65 -11.23 10.44 -8.88
N PHE A 66 -11.13 9.34 -9.61
CA PHE A 66 -10.02 9.11 -10.53
C PHE A 66 -10.37 9.44 -11.99
N GLY A 67 -11.63 9.79 -12.29
CA GLY A 67 -12.10 10.01 -13.66
C GLY A 67 -12.00 8.75 -14.53
N SER A 68 -12.06 7.56 -13.92
CA SER A 68 -12.07 6.31 -14.67
C SER A 68 -13.46 6.12 -15.28
N PRO A 69 -13.59 5.93 -16.59
CA PRO A 69 -14.89 5.63 -17.19
C PRO A 69 -15.44 4.33 -16.64
N ARG A 70 -16.73 4.32 -16.30
CA ARG A 70 -17.47 3.08 -16.02
C ARG A 70 -17.57 2.25 -17.30
N PRO A 71 -17.86 0.93 -17.22
CA PRO A 71 -17.96 0.08 -18.40
C PRO A 71 -18.93 0.60 -19.48
N ASN A 72 -19.97 1.35 -19.10
CA ASN A 72 -20.94 1.97 -19.98
C ASN A 72 -20.59 3.41 -20.41
N GLU A 73 -19.45 3.95 -19.98
CA GLU A 73 -19.00 5.33 -20.25
C GLU A 73 -17.75 5.36 -21.15
N TYR A 74 -17.36 4.25 -21.77
CA TYR A 74 -16.25 4.28 -22.74
C TYR A 74 -16.67 4.88 -24.09
N PHE A 75 -17.90 4.56 -24.51
CA PHE A 75 -18.47 4.99 -25.79
C PHE A 75 -19.91 5.43 -25.57
N THR A 76 -20.32 6.49 -26.26
CA THR A 76 -21.67 7.05 -26.18
C THR A 76 -22.42 6.73 -27.46
N GLU A 77 -23.75 6.86 -27.46
CA GLU A 77 -24.55 6.60 -28.66
C GLU A 77 -24.13 7.51 -29.84
N SER A 78 -23.70 8.74 -29.54
CA SER A 78 -23.20 9.69 -30.53
C SER A 78 -21.71 9.54 -30.85
N ARG A 79 -20.90 8.95 -29.95
CA ARG A 79 -19.44 8.81 -30.13
C ARG A 79 -18.99 7.35 -30.03
N GLN A 80 -18.72 6.76 -31.19
CA GLN A 80 -18.11 5.42 -31.34
C GLN A 80 -16.58 5.48 -31.57
N GLY A 81 -16.00 6.68 -31.64
CA GLY A 81 -14.55 6.89 -31.74
C GLY A 81 -13.86 6.94 -30.37
N ILE A 82 -12.57 6.59 -30.34
CA ILE A 82 -11.74 6.63 -29.13
C ILE A 82 -11.49 8.10 -28.71
N PRO A 83 -11.74 8.49 -27.45
CA PRO A 83 -11.46 9.84 -26.95
C PRO A 83 -9.94 10.05 -26.79
N LEU A 84 -9.27 10.40 -27.89
CA LEU A 84 -7.84 10.68 -27.91
C LEU A 84 -7.58 12.17 -27.73
N ILE A 85 -6.73 12.52 -26.77
CA ILE A 85 -6.26 13.89 -26.57
C ILE A 85 -5.18 14.19 -27.59
N THR A 86 -5.45 15.15 -28.49
CA THR A 86 -4.54 15.51 -29.59
C THR A 86 -3.87 16.86 -29.38
N GLY A 87 -4.37 17.65 -28.43
CA GLY A 87 -3.86 18.99 -28.15
C GLY A 87 -3.33 19.11 -26.72
N ARG A 88 -2.15 19.72 -26.56
CA ARG A 88 -1.44 19.82 -25.27
C ARG A 88 -1.97 20.95 -24.38
N PHE A 89 -2.39 22.05 -24.99
CA PHE A 89 -2.75 23.27 -24.25
C PHE A 89 -4.25 23.39 -23.99
N ASP A 90 -5.05 22.63 -24.73
CA ASP A 90 -6.51 22.52 -24.71
C ASP A 90 -6.98 21.14 -24.20
N SER A 91 -6.07 20.33 -23.65
CA SER A 91 -6.35 18.96 -23.21
C SER A 91 -7.46 18.85 -22.18
N LEU A 92 -7.60 19.83 -21.27
CA LEU A 92 -8.68 19.83 -20.27
C LEU A 92 -10.05 20.10 -20.89
N GLU A 93 -10.11 21.00 -21.87
CA GLU A 93 -11.34 21.29 -22.61
C GLU A 93 -11.76 20.10 -23.47
N GLN A 94 -10.80 19.46 -24.15
CA GLN A 94 -11.03 18.21 -24.89
C GLN A 94 -11.55 17.08 -23.98
N LEU A 95 -10.99 16.93 -22.77
CA LEU A 95 -11.47 15.93 -21.79
C LEU A 95 -12.89 16.22 -21.31
N ASP A 96 -13.23 17.48 -21.04
CA ASP A 96 -14.59 17.89 -20.62
C ASP A 96 -15.61 17.67 -21.75
N GLU A 97 -15.27 18.01 -22.99
CA GLU A 97 -16.12 17.70 -24.16
C GLU A 97 -16.37 16.19 -24.31
N PHE A 98 -15.32 15.38 -24.16
CA PHE A 98 -15.45 13.92 -24.18
C PHE A 98 -16.28 13.36 -23.04
N SER A 99 -16.34 14.06 -21.90
CA SER A 99 -17.06 13.62 -20.70
C SER A 99 -18.50 14.14 -20.62
N ARG A 100 -18.82 15.27 -21.25
CA ARG A 100 -20.20 15.81 -21.30
C ARG A 100 -21.16 15.02 -22.18
N SER A 101 -20.64 14.14 -23.04
CA SER A 101 -21.45 13.33 -23.96
C SER A 101 -22.08 12.09 -23.33
N PHE A 102 -21.87 11.86 -22.02
CA PHE A 102 -22.41 10.75 -21.23
C PHE A 102 -23.82 11.01 -20.68
#